data_AF-A0A8T3CLY2-F1
#
_entry.id   AF-A0A8T3CLY2-F1
#
_cell.length_a   1.000
_cell.length_b   1.000
_cell.length_c   1.000
_cell.angle_alpha   90.00
_cell.angle_beta   90.00
_cell.angle_gamma   90.00
#
_symmetry.space_group_name_H-M   'P 1'
#
loop_
_entity.id
_entity.type
_entity.pdbx_description
1 polymer ?
#
loop_
_entity_poly.entity_id
_entity_poly.type
_entity_poly.pdbx_seq_one_letter_code
_entity_poly.pdbx_strand_id
1 'polypeptide(L)'
;MCKSFLTVHCVGLGRRVGLSKTATGLNLKSASIQNSAEKVSRADPQQSEVPIASLNMAAKMGYHTSSGRSIGSNHSKLQALFSHALYNLPLPPIKEDDWLLRVKPKVKDNDRDSTQEWLSASEDGYDAAHWDSTAESHPPWLRFHLGISRWQLYDRKDPSLRALEEQLASHRIVSAVQKPGGTQLKLIMTFPNYGQALFKPKKQERDVETDFNLFYFSDFERHNAEIAAFHLDRILGFQRIPPVVGRLINVTKEIKDITTDRKLARTFYTSPVGNVCFYGQCSYYCSTEHAVCGRPLALEASLAAMLPDLSLAPRRSWRSPWRRSYSRSKLAQWEKDPNFCATVKKTPPYNKGTRLVDLIDMAILDFLMSNMDRHHYETFEKFGNDTYLLHLDNGRAFGRHSRDEPSILAPLQQCCRIRRSTFLRLRLLALPQFRLGDVMRESLSKDPLTSVAPLLAQPHLSALDRRLHTVLQTVHHCQESRRLAQQRNDVIYDDMGGYTGFDTTTRP
;
A
#
# COMPACT_ATOMS: atom_id res chain seq x y z
N MET A 1 -12.97 44.73 -16.32
CA MET A 1 -14.41 44.94 -16.03
C MET A 1 -14.90 43.78 -15.18
N CYS A 2 -15.60 44.10 -14.08
CA CYS A 2 -16.33 43.27 -13.09
C CYS A 2 -15.61 42.04 -12.48
N LYS A 3 -15.17 42.01 -11.20
CA LYS A 3 -15.89 42.15 -9.89
C LYS A 3 -17.11 41.21 -9.81
N SER A 4 -17.36 40.39 -8.78
CA SER A 4 -17.31 40.59 -7.31
C SER A 4 -17.27 39.19 -6.62
N PHE A 5 -16.50 38.91 -5.56
CA PHE A 5 -16.70 39.20 -4.13
C PHE A 5 -18.13 39.02 -3.57
N LEU A 6 -18.28 38.12 -2.58
CA LEU A 6 -19.06 38.43 -1.37
C LEU A 6 -18.62 37.62 -0.14
N THR A 7 -18.61 38.36 0.95
CA THR A 7 -18.00 38.21 2.29
C THR A 7 -19.06 37.75 3.31
N VAL A 8 -18.68 37.09 4.42
CA VAL A 8 -19.43 37.20 5.71
C VAL A 8 -18.50 37.14 6.94
N HIS A 9 -18.35 38.31 7.56
CA HIS A 9 -18.30 38.70 8.98
C HIS A 9 -17.58 37.90 10.09
N CYS A 10 -16.56 38.53 10.67
CA CYS A 10 -16.28 38.51 12.12
C CYS A 10 -16.94 39.73 12.78
N VAL A 11 -17.71 39.52 13.85
CA VAL A 11 -18.23 40.57 14.73
C VAL A 11 -17.32 40.68 15.95
N GLY A 12 -16.74 41.86 16.16
CA GLY A 12 -16.12 42.27 17.42
C GLY A 12 -17.11 43.06 18.27
N LEU A 13 -17.09 42.80 19.57
CA LEU A 13 -17.68 43.65 20.60
C LEU A 13 -16.59 43.89 21.64
N GLY A 14 -16.11 45.13 21.73
CA GLY A 14 -15.18 45.56 22.76
C GLY A 14 -15.91 46.23 23.93
N ARG A 15 -15.32 46.15 25.12
CA ARG A 15 -15.34 47.22 26.13
C ARG A 15 -14.09 47.16 27.00
N ARG A 16 -13.50 48.35 27.19
CA ARG A 16 -12.34 48.71 28.05
C ARG A 16 -12.68 48.44 29.53
N VAL A 17 -11.74 48.31 30.48
CA VAL A 17 -10.92 49.37 31.10
C VAL A 17 -9.90 48.72 32.05
N GLY A 18 -8.70 49.31 32.22
CA GLY A 18 -7.94 49.22 33.48
C GLY A 18 -6.42 49.11 33.34
N LEU A 19 -5.71 50.25 33.38
CA LEU A 19 -4.26 50.31 33.60
C LEU A 19 -3.91 49.95 35.06
N SER A 20 -2.79 49.25 35.29
CA SER A 20 -1.81 49.65 36.30
C SER A 20 -0.43 49.01 36.06
N LYS A 21 0.58 49.72 36.54
CA LYS A 21 2.03 49.71 36.24
C LYS A 21 2.83 48.60 36.96
N THR A 22 4.13 48.61 36.65
CA THR A 22 5.31 48.10 37.40
C THR A 22 5.75 46.68 37.05
N ALA A 23 7.03 46.32 37.01
CA ALA A 23 8.29 47.03 36.89
C ALA A 23 9.34 45.98 36.50
N THR A 24 10.39 46.45 35.86
CA THR A 24 11.58 45.75 35.37
C THR A 24 12.39 45.02 36.45
N GLY A 25 12.98 43.90 36.04
CA GLY A 25 14.35 43.50 36.39
C GLY A 25 14.46 42.41 37.45
N LEU A 26 15.16 41.33 37.10
CA LEU A 26 16.19 40.73 37.95
C LEU A 26 17.09 39.78 37.15
N ASN A 27 18.38 40.01 37.34
CA ASN A 27 19.54 39.38 36.72
C ASN A 27 19.62 37.87 36.93
N LEU A 28 20.09 37.16 35.90
CA LEU A 28 20.80 35.89 36.06
C LEU A 28 22.13 36.14 36.79
N LYS A 29 22.35 35.41 37.88
CA LYS A 29 23.69 35.15 38.41
C LYS A 29 23.97 33.66 38.37
N SER A 30 25.10 33.34 37.75
CA SER A 30 25.82 32.09 37.78
C SER A 30 26.27 31.74 39.21
N ALA A 31 26.15 30.47 39.57
CA ALA A 31 26.89 29.87 40.68
C ALA A 31 27.27 28.44 40.32
N SER A 32 28.58 28.24 40.19
CA SER A 32 29.28 26.96 40.12
C SER A 32 29.44 26.42 41.55
N ILE A 33 29.13 25.14 41.78
CA ILE A 33 29.63 24.39 42.94
C ILE A 33 30.10 23.00 42.47
N GLN A 34 31.36 22.70 42.79
CA GLN A 34 32.03 21.41 42.58
C GLN A 34 31.79 20.44 43.76
N ASN A 35 31.76 19.16 43.39
CA ASN A 35 32.21 17.94 44.09
C ASN A 35 31.74 17.60 45.51
N SER A 36 31.13 16.40 45.62
CA SER A 36 31.72 15.30 46.42
C SER A 36 31.09 13.95 46.05
N ALA A 37 31.96 12.93 46.00
CA ALA A 37 31.65 11.54 45.68
C ALA A 37 31.38 10.75 46.97
N GLU A 38 30.38 9.87 46.96
CA GLU A 38 30.24 8.79 47.95
C GLU A 38 29.83 7.48 47.28
N LYS A 39 30.58 6.43 47.65
CA LYS A 39 30.42 5.02 47.29
C LYS A 39 29.18 4.44 47.95
N VAL A 40 28.40 3.63 47.23
CA VAL A 40 27.55 2.59 47.86
C VAL A 40 27.70 1.26 47.10
N SER A 41 27.88 0.22 47.90
CA SER A 41 28.25 -1.16 47.61
C SER A 41 27.13 -2.03 47.03
N ARG A 42 27.54 -3.05 46.27
CA ARG A 42 26.75 -4.21 45.80
C ARG A 42 26.12 -5.01 46.94
N ALA A 43 24.89 -5.47 46.73
CA ALA A 43 24.30 -6.63 47.41
C ALA A 43 23.40 -7.41 46.43
N ASP A 44 23.67 -8.71 46.30
CA ASP A 44 22.84 -9.73 45.63
C ASP A 44 21.54 -9.99 46.41
N PRO A 45 20.51 -10.57 45.76
CA PRO A 45 19.64 -11.51 46.44
C PRO A 45 19.58 -12.88 45.76
N GLN A 46 19.62 -13.89 46.63
CA GLN A 46 19.61 -15.33 46.40
C GLN A 46 18.30 -15.87 45.80
N GLN A 47 18.46 -17.00 45.13
CA GLN A 47 17.45 -17.96 44.71
C GLN A 47 16.69 -18.58 45.89
N SER A 48 15.40 -18.82 45.70
CA SER A 48 14.68 -19.94 46.32
C SER A 48 13.68 -20.51 45.32
N GLU A 49 13.63 -21.83 45.26
CA GLU A 49 12.98 -22.65 44.23
C GLU A 49 12.04 -23.67 44.91
N VAL A 50 11.08 -24.22 44.12
CA VAL A 50 10.35 -25.51 44.28
C VAL A 50 8.93 -25.45 44.97
N PRO A 51 7.86 -26.19 44.53
CA PRO A 51 7.45 -26.65 43.16
C PRO A 51 5.90 -26.89 42.89
N ILE A 52 5.57 -27.32 41.64
CA ILE A 52 4.43 -28.18 41.16
C ILE A 52 2.99 -27.54 41.17
N ALA A 53 2.13 -27.61 40.13
CA ALA A 53 1.80 -28.70 39.20
C ALA A 53 1.33 -28.23 37.81
N SER A 54 1.75 -28.97 36.77
CA SER A 54 1.18 -28.93 35.42
C SER A 54 0.19 -30.09 35.23
N LEU A 55 -1.03 -29.78 34.78
CA LEU A 55 -2.01 -30.77 34.33
C LEU A 55 -1.79 -31.08 32.85
N ASN A 56 -1.21 -32.25 32.59
CA ASN A 56 -1.21 -32.92 31.30
C ASN A 56 -2.56 -33.61 31.08
N MET A 57 -3.22 -33.35 29.94
CA MET A 57 -4.12 -34.34 29.33
C MET A 57 -3.49 -34.82 28.03
N ALA A 58 -2.96 -36.05 28.10
CA ALA A 58 -2.51 -36.82 26.95
C ALA A 58 -3.72 -37.51 26.30
N ALA A 59 -3.96 -37.22 25.02
CA ALA A 59 -4.75 -38.09 24.15
C ALA A 59 -3.77 -38.89 23.27
N LYS A 60 -3.75 -40.21 23.49
CA LYS A 60 -3.00 -41.20 22.72
C LYS A 60 -3.47 -41.22 21.26
N MET A 61 -2.54 -41.08 20.32
CA MET A 61 -2.66 -41.66 18.99
C MET A 61 -1.35 -42.33 18.62
N GLY A 62 -1.43 -43.61 18.23
CA GLY A 62 -0.32 -44.53 18.09
C GLY A 62 0.67 -44.13 17.01
N TYR A 63 1.96 -44.31 17.33
CA TYR A 63 3.05 -44.30 16.36
C TYR A 63 2.97 -45.55 15.49
N HIS A 64 2.47 -45.41 14.27
CA HIS A 64 2.92 -46.26 13.16
C HIS A 64 4.02 -45.52 12.42
N THR A 65 5.26 -45.94 12.68
CA THR A 65 6.43 -45.60 11.88
C THR A 65 6.28 -46.23 10.50
N SER A 66 5.67 -45.50 9.58
CA SER A 66 5.92 -45.72 8.15
C SER A 66 7.05 -44.78 7.73
N SER A 67 8.11 -45.38 7.22
CA SER A 67 9.25 -44.72 6.59
C SER A 67 8.77 -43.91 5.38
N GLY A 68 8.31 -42.69 5.62
CA GLY A 68 8.04 -41.70 4.60
C GLY A 68 9.37 -41.20 4.04
N ARG A 69 9.76 -41.73 2.89
CA ARG A 69 10.78 -41.17 1.99
C ARG A 69 10.73 -39.64 2.07
N SER A 70 11.84 -39.03 2.47
CA SER A 70 12.16 -37.64 2.14
C SER A 70 12.16 -37.52 0.62
N ILE A 71 10.99 -37.20 0.05
CA ILE A 71 10.89 -36.69 -1.31
C ILE A 71 11.23 -35.21 -1.17
N GLY A 72 12.49 -34.88 -1.36
CA GLY A 72 12.86 -33.50 -1.62
C GLY A 72 12.03 -32.98 -2.78
N SER A 73 11.46 -31.78 -2.66
CA SER A 73 10.93 -31.08 -3.82
C SER A 73 11.46 -29.67 -3.86
N ASN A 74 12.46 -29.51 -4.73
CA ASN A 74 12.88 -28.27 -5.40
C ASN A 74 11.72 -27.63 -6.22
N HIS A 75 10.48 -27.65 -5.73
CA HIS A 75 9.33 -27.12 -6.43
C HIS A 75 8.95 -25.76 -5.85
N SER A 76 8.97 -24.75 -6.72
CA SER A 76 8.56 -23.38 -6.42
C SER A 76 7.09 -23.36 -5.97
N LYS A 77 6.84 -22.96 -4.71
CA LYS A 77 5.47 -22.82 -4.19
C LYS A 77 4.73 -21.70 -4.91
N LEU A 78 5.43 -20.62 -5.28
CA LEU A 78 4.86 -19.52 -6.03
C LEU A 78 4.43 -19.95 -7.45
N GLN A 79 5.25 -20.75 -8.13
CA GLN A 79 4.90 -21.29 -9.45
C GLN A 79 3.71 -22.24 -9.35
N ALA A 80 3.69 -23.11 -8.33
CA ALA A 80 2.55 -23.99 -8.07
C ALA A 80 1.26 -23.19 -7.80
N LEU A 81 1.34 -22.11 -7.00
CA LEU A 81 0.21 -21.21 -6.73
C LEU A 81 -0.34 -20.62 -8.03
N PHE A 82 0.52 -20.04 -8.87
CA PHE A 82 0.11 -19.40 -10.11
C PHE A 82 -0.32 -20.38 -11.21
N SER A 83 0.02 -21.66 -11.08
CA SER A 83 -0.48 -22.75 -11.93
C SER A 83 -1.83 -23.30 -11.47
N HIS A 84 -2.24 -23.00 -10.22
CA HIS A 84 -3.51 -23.47 -9.68
C HIS A 84 -4.71 -22.87 -10.44
N ALA A 85 -5.79 -23.63 -10.58
CA ALA A 85 -6.96 -23.23 -11.38
C ALA A 85 -7.63 -21.93 -10.87
N LEU A 86 -7.62 -21.67 -9.55
CA LEU A 86 -8.12 -20.40 -8.95
C LEU A 86 -7.38 -19.13 -9.41
N TYR A 87 -6.17 -19.27 -9.97
CA TYR A 87 -5.35 -18.18 -10.53
C TYR A 87 -5.42 -18.11 -12.07
N ASN A 88 -6.21 -19.00 -12.68
CA ASN A 88 -6.35 -19.16 -14.12
C ASN A 88 -7.83 -19.26 -14.52
N LEU A 89 -8.73 -18.68 -13.70
CA LEU A 89 -10.14 -18.56 -14.04
C LEU A 89 -10.27 -17.70 -15.32
N PRO A 90 -11.07 -18.12 -16.31
CA PRO A 90 -11.37 -17.29 -17.47
C PRO A 90 -11.93 -15.92 -17.05
N LEU A 91 -11.40 -14.89 -17.67
CA LEU A 91 -11.97 -13.55 -17.57
C LEU A 91 -13.07 -13.41 -18.63
N PRO A 92 -14.16 -12.68 -18.36
CA PRO A 92 -15.09 -12.28 -19.39
C PRO A 92 -14.34 -11.59 -20.54
N PRO A 93 -14.74 -11.78 -21.81
CA PRO A 93 -14.15 -11.04 -22.92
C PRO A 93 -14.21 -9.54 -22.66
N ILE A 94 -13.06 -8.87 -22.75
CA ILE A 94 -12.94 -7.43 -22.51
C ILE A 94 -13.56 -6.72 -23.71
N LYS A 95 -14.67 -5.99 -23.48
CA LYS A 95 -15.33 -5.21 -24.52
C LYS A 95 -14.53 -3.95 -24.83
N GLU A 96 -14.83 -3.30 -25.96
CA GLU A 96 -14.13 -2.06 -26.34
C GLU A 96 -14.19 -0.97 -25.27
N ASP A 97 -15.34 -0.83 -24.60
CA ASP A 97 -15.56 0.17 -23.53
C ASP A 97 -14.91 -0.21 -22.19
N ASP A 98 -14.38 -1.43 -22.09
CA ASP A 98 -13.70 -1.94 -20.90
C ASP A 98 -12.19 -1.67 -20.92
N TRP A 99 -11.64 -1.13 -22.01
CA TRP A 99 -10.25 -0.64 -22.06
C TRP A 99 -10.18 0.81 -21.59
N LEU A 100 -9.20 1.15 -20.74
CA LEU A 100 -9.05 2.52 -20.22
C LEU A 100 -8.66 3.48 -21.35
N LEU A 101 -7.58 3.14 -22.05
CA LEU A 101 -7.02 3.88 -23.17
C LEU A 101 -7.18 3.09 -24.46
N ARG A 102 -7.32 3.79 -25.59
CA ARG A 102 -7.43 3.17 -26.92
C ARG A 102 -6.50 3.90 -27.90
N VAL A 103 -5.80 3.13 -28.72
CA VAL A 103 -5.05 3.66 -29.86
C VAL A 103 -6.01 3.79 -31.04
N LYS A 104 -6.23 5.00 -31.54
CA LYS A 104 -7.00 5.20 -32.79
C LYS A 104 -6.08 4.92 -33.98
N PRO A 105 -6.40 3.99 -34.91
CA PRO A 105 -5.61 3.82 -36.12
C PRO A 105 -5.72 5.07 -37.01
N LYS A 106 -4.62 5.45 -37.67
CA LYS A 106 -4.61 6.56 -38.63
C LYS A 106 -5.58 6.25 -39.77
N VAL A 107 -6.65 7.03 -39.89
CA VAL A 107 -7.44 7.08 -41.13
C VAL A 107 -6.56 7.75 -42.17
N LYS A 108 -6.27 7.05 -43.28
CA LYS A 108 -5.68 7.67 -44.47
C LYS A 108 -6.75 8.53 -45.11
N ASP A 109 -6.81 9.81 -44.76
CA ASP A 109 -7.52 10.76 -45.61
C ASP A 109 -6.58 11.21 -46.73
N ASN A 110 -7.00 10.95 -47.96
CA ASN A 110 -6.47 11.62 -49.13
C ASN A 110 -6.86 13.10 -49.03
N ASP A 111 -5.91 13.95 -49.42
CA ASP A 111 -6.00 15.41 -49.57
C ASP A 111 -5.70 16.28 -48.34
N ARG A 112 -4.44 16.77 -48.39
CA ARG A 112 -3.93 18.07 -47.95
C ARG A 112 -3.71 18.29 -46.46
N ASP A 113 -2.41 18.36 -46.13
CA ASP A 113 -1.80 19.00 -44.96
C ASP A 113 -2.38 18.61 -43.59
N SER A 114 -2.11 17.37 -43.18
CA SER A 114 -2.47 16.87 -41.86
C SER A 114 -1.34 17.11 -40.84
N THR A 115 -1.32 18.28 -40.20
CA THR A 115 -0.75 18.42 -38.85
C THR A 115 -1.60 17.63 -37.86
N GLN A 116 -0.92 16.89 -36.99
CA GLN A 116 -1.51 15.94 -36.04
C GLN A 116 -2.37 16.68 -35.00
N GLU A 117 -3.66 16.38 -34.92
CA GLU A 117 -4.55 16.98 -33.91
C GLU A 117 -4.90 15.95 -32.82
N TRP A 118 -4.23 16.07 -31.67
CA TRP A 118 -4.69 15.47 -30.43
C TRP A 118 -5.86 16.31 -29.92
N LEU A 119 -7.10 15.82 -30.03
CA LEU A 119 -8.21 16.48 -29.33
C LEU A 119 -8.16 16.14 -27.83
N SER A 120 -7.29 16.88 -27.13
CA SER A 120 -7.34 17.14 -25.69
C SER A 120 -7.54 18.64 -25.49
N ALA A 121 -8.29 19.06 -24.48
CA ALA A 121 -8.69 20.45 -24.26
C ALA A 121 -7.57 21.39 -23.73
N SER A 122 -6.31 21.13 -24.03
CA SER A 122 -5.21 22.06 -23.76
C SER A 122 -4.00 21.70 -24.63
N GLU A 123 -3.81 22.45 -25.71
CA GLU A 123 -2.52 22.52 -26.38
C GLU A 123 -1.54 23.28 -25.48
N ASP A 124 -0.54 22.58 -24.96
CA ASP A 124 0.82 23.10 -24.75
C ASP A 124 1.72 21.99 -24.15
N GLY A 125 2.68 21.50 -24.94
CA GLY A 125 3.92 20.93 -24.40
C GLY A 125 4.16 19.42 -24.50
N TYR A 126 3.44 18.66 -25.33
CA TYR A 126 3.82 17.27 -25.65
C TYR A 126 4.49 17.20 -27.02
N ASP A 127 5.80 16.95 -27.05
CA ASP A 127 6.50 16.55 -28.28
C ASP A 127 5.87 15.24 -28.78
N ALA A 128 5.27 15.30 -29.97
CA ALA A 128 4.68 14.14 -30.62
C ALA A 128 5.80 13.21 -31.12
N ALA A 129 6.40 12.44 -30.20
CA ALA A 129 7.20 11.30 -30.60
C ALA A 129 6.33 10.41 -31.48
N HIS A 130 6.86 10.03 -32.64
CA HIS A 130 6.20 9.18 -33.62
C HIS A 130 5.95 7.78 -33.01
N TRP A 131 4.82 7.59 -32.33
CA TRP A 131 4.44 6.29 -31.78
C TRP A 131 3.70 5.50 -32.86
N ASP A 132 4.43 4.64 -33.56
CA ASP A 132 3.86 3.81 -34.62
C ASP A 132 2.81 2.83 -34.07
N SER A 133 1.95 2.32 -34.96
CA SER A 133 0.77 1.51 -34.63
C SER A 133 1.07 0.09 -34.12
N THR A 134 2.34 -0.31 -34.02
CA THR A 134 2.73 -1.64 -33.55
C THR A 134 2.97 -1.62 -32.03
N ALA A 135 2.13 -2.29 -31.25
CA ALA A 135 2.22 -2.34 -29.78
C ALA A 135 3.59 -2.83 -29.24
N GLU A 136 4.36 -3.56 -30.05
CA GLU A 136 5.71 -4.05 -29.73
C GLU A 136 6.82 -2.98 -29.79
N SER A 137 6.56 -1.78 -30.33
CA SER A 137 7.54 -0.69 -30.32
C SER A 137 7.35 0.27 -29.13
N HIS A 138 6.22 0.19 -28.43
CA HIS A 138 5.93 1.08 -27.30
C HIS A 138 6.80 0.78 -26.08
N PRO A 139 7.20 1.80 -25.29
CA PRO A 139 7.94 1.57 -24.06
C PRO A 139 7.09 0.77 -23.05
N PRO A 140 7.71 0.00 -22.14
CA PRO A 140 7.00 -0.86 -21.18
C PRO A 140 5.91 -0.14 -20.36
N TRP A 141 6.17 1.10 -19.93
CA TRP A 141 5.20 1.89 -19.17
C TRP A 141 3.93 2.22 -19.97
N LEU A 142 4.06 2.45 -21.29
CA LEU A 142 2.93 2.76 -22.17
C LEU A 142 2.10 1.50 -22.43
N ARG A 143 2.75 0.34 -22.62
CA ARG A 143 2.04 -0.94 -22.73
C ARG A 143 1.25 -1.24 -21.46
N PHE A 144 1.84 -0.99 -20.29
CA PHE A 144 1.12 -1.08 -19.02
C PHE A 144 -0.12 -0.17 -19.00
N HIS A 145 0.01 1.11 -19.41
CA HIS A 145 -1.14 2.03 -19.47
C HIS A 145 -2.23 1.57 -20.44
N LEU A 146 -1.85 1.06 -21.61
CA LEU A 146 -2.79 0.52 -22.62
C LEU A 146 -3.43 -0.80 -22.17
N GLY A 147 -2.76 -1.56 -21.31
CA GLY A 147 -3.25 -2.82 -20.74
C GLY A 147 -4.26 -2.66 -19.59
N ILE A 148 -4.49 -1.43 -19.11
CA ILE A 148 -5.46 -1.18 -18.03
C ILE A 148 -6.89 -1.39 -18.56
N SER A 149 -7.63 -2.28 -17.89
CA SER A 149 -9.03 -2.57 -18.21
C SER A 149 -9.96 -2.26 -17.04
N ARG A 150 -11.27 -2.46 -17.22
CA ARG A 150 -12.31 -2.32 -16.18
C ARG A 150 -12.12 -3.26 -15.00
N TRP A 151 -11.50 -4.41 -15.21
CA TRP A 151 -11.50 -5.52 -14.25
C TRP A 151 -10.18 -5.69 -13.50
N GLN A 152 -9.08 -5.22 -14.08
CA GLN A 152 -7.74 -5.34 -13.50
C GLN A 152 -6.82 -4.22 -13.99
N LEU A 153 -5.83 -3.87 -13.16
CA LEU A 153 -4.84 -2.85 -13.47
C LEU A 153 -3.75 -3.38 -14.41
N TYR A 154 -3.45 -4.68 -14.32
CA TYR A 154 -2.52 -5.39 -15.20
C TYR A 154 -2.92 -6.87 -15.24
N ASP A 155 -2.58 -7.57 -16.32
CA ASP A 155 -2.63 -9.04 -16.35
C ASP A 155 -1.31 -9.60 -15.82
N ARG A 156 -1.37 -10.48 -14.83
CA ARG A 156 -0.19 -11.18 -14.27
C ARG A 156 0.61 -11.94 -15.34
N LYS A 157 -0.03 -12.42 -16.40
CA LYS A 157 0.61 -13.18 -17.49
C LYS A 157 1.20 -12.29 -18.58
N ASP A 158 0.93 -10.99 -18.55
CA ASP A 158 1.44 -10.07 -19.56
C ASP A 158 2.96 -9.89 -19.41
N PRO A 159 3.77 -10.22 -20.45
CA PRO A 159 5.21 -10.01 -20.41
C PRO A 159 5.61 -8.54 -20.26
N SER A 160 4.73 -7.59 -20.60
CA SER A 160 4.98 -6.14 -20.44
C SER A 160 5.21 -5.74 -18.98
N LEU A 161 4.60 -6.47 -18.03
CA LEU A 161 4.75 -6.23 -16.60
C LEU A 161 6.20 -6.42 -16.17
N ARG A 162 6.83 -7.52 -16.59
CA ARG A 162 8.24 -7.81 -16.27
C ARG A 162 9.17 -6.78 -16.90
N ALA A 163 8.93 -6.41 -18.16
CA ALA A 163 9.71 -5.38 -18.82
C ALA A 163 9.60 -4.02 -18.10
N LEU A 164 8.43 -3.68 -17.54
CA LEU A 164 8.24 -2.48 -16.74
C LEU A 164 8.97 -2.57 -15.39
N GLU A 165 8.88 -3.70 -14.67
CA GLU A 165 9.65 -3.94 -13.44
C GLU A 165 11.16 -3.77 -13.69
N GLU A 166 11.69 -4.36 -14.76
CA GLU A 166 13.10 -4.24 -15.17
C GLU A 166 13.45 -2.80 -15.56
N GLN A 167 12.56 -2.07 -16.24
CA GLN A 167 12.74 -0.66 -16.57
C GLN A 167 12.90 0.19 -15.30
N LEU A 168 11.98 0.06 -14.35
CA LEU A 168 12.01 0.80 -13.08
C LEU A 168 13.28 0.49 -12.28
N ALA A 169 13.70 -0.78 -12.26
CA ALA A 169 14.87 -1.22 -11.51
C ALA A 169 16.21 -0.71 -12.07
N SER A 170 16.34 -0.59 -13.40
CA SER A 170 17.66 -0.45 -14.05
C SER A 170 17.84 0.80 -14.90
N HIS A 171 16.77 1.38 -15.45
CA HIS A 171 16.92 2.45 -16.42
C HIS A 171 17.47 3.72 -15.77
N ARG A 172 18.30 4.46 -16.51
CA ARG A 172 18.85 5.74 -16.05
C ARG A 172 17.71 6.70 -15.70
N ILE A 173 17.83 7.39 -14.57
CA ILE A 173 16.92 8.48 -14.19
C ILE A 173 17.49 9.78 -14.78
N VAL A 174 16.66 10.56 -15.46
CA VAL A 174 17.06 11.82 -16.11
C VAL A 174 16.52 13.07 -15.43
N SER A 175 15.48 12.93 -14.61
CA SER A 175 14.95 14.01 -13.78
C SER A 175 14.37 13.45 -12.50
N ALA A 176 14.54 14.19 -11.39
CA ALA A 176 13.92 13.91 -10.11
C ALA A 176 13.38 15.21 -9.52
N VAL A 177 12.09 15.28 -9.26
CA VAL A 177 11.42 16.46 -8.69
C VAL A 177 10.54 16.06 -7.52
N GLN A 178 10.29 16.96 -6.58
CA GLN A 178 9.44 16.61 -5.45
C GLN A 178 7.96 16.66 -5.83
N LYS A 179 7.19 15.64 -5.42
CA LYS A 179 5.74 15.67 -5.61
C LYS A 179 5.12 16.80 -4.77
N PRO A 180 4.34 17.71 -5.37
CA PRO A 180 3.67 18.77 -4.61
C PRO A 180 2.55 18.21 -3.72
N GLY A 181 2.33 18.88 -2.59
CA GLY A 181 1.21 18.60 -1.66
C GLY A 181 1.28 17.26 -0.92
N GLY A 182 2.43 16.59 -0.91
CA GLY A 182 2.62 15.33 -0.18
C GLY A 182 2.69 15.51 1.33
N THR A 183 2.13 14.56 2.08
CA THR A 183 2.22 14.53 3.54
C THR A 183 3.62 14.16 4.01
N GLN A 184 4.28 13.22 3.34
CA GLN A 184 5.67 12.80 3.56
C GLN A 184 6.49 12.95 2.27
N LEU A 185 7.80 12.76 2.36
CA LEU A 185 8.75 12.90 1.25
C LEU A 185 8.47 11.88 0.13
N LYS A 186 8.09 12.37 -1.04
CA LYS A 186 7.89 11.59 -2.27
C LYS A 186 8.48 12.35 -3.45
N LEU A 187 9.20 11.66 -4.33
CA LEU A 187 9.75 12.25 -5.56
C LEU A 187 9.06 11.64 -6.79
N ILE A 188 9.01 12.41 -7.87
CA ILE A 188 8.65 11.92 -9.20
C ILE A 188 9.96 11.78 -9.96
N MET A 189 10.28 10.56 -10.38
CA MET A 189 11.45 10.23 -11.17
C MET A 189 11.03 10.01 -12.63
N THR A 190 11.74 10.63 -13.57
CA THR A 190 11.49 10.52 -15.01
C THR A 190 12.63 9.77 -15.69
N PHE A 191 12.28 8.88 -16.62
CA PHE A 191 13.21 8.09 -17.44
C PHE A 191 13.34 8.68 -18.86
N PRO A 192 14.39 8.34 -19.63
CA PRO A 192 14.60 8.85 -21.00
C PRO A 192 13.43 8.63 -21.95
N ASN A 193 12.66 7.57 -21.74
CA ASN A 193 11.49 7.22 -22.55
C ASN A 193 10.19 7.87 -22.04
N TYR A 194 10.29 8.98 -21.30
CA TYR A 194 9.19 9.75 -20.70
C TYR A 194 8.39 9.03 -19.61
N GLY A 195 8.67 7.75 -19.35
CA GLY A 195 8.07 7.03 -18.24
C GLY A 195 8.39 7.70 -16.92
N GLN A 196 7.45 7.63 -15.98
CA GLN A 196 7.61 8.19 -14.65
C GLN A 196 7.35 7.16 -13.55
N ALA A 197 8.00 7.36 -12.41
CA ALA A 197 7.79 6.59 -11.20
C ALA A 197 7.69 7.47 -9.96
N LEU A 198 6.83 7.08 -9.03
CA LEU A 198 6.76 7.63 -7.70
C LEU A 198 7.81 6.96 -6.81
N PHE A 199 8.77 7.75 -6.36
CA PHE A 199 9.83 7.34 -5.45
C PHE A 199 9.41 7.58 -3.99
N LYS A 200 9.57 6.55 -3.14
CA LYS A 200 9.53 6.69 -1.67
C LYS A 200 10.83 6.16 -1.06
N PRO A 201 11.58 6.97 -0.30
CA PRO A 201 12.85 6.55 0.27
C PRO A 201 12.67 5.63 1.48
N LYS A 202 13.71 4.84 1.79
CA LYS A 202 13.83 4.18 3.10
C LYS A 202 13.91 5.23 4.22
N LYS A 203 12.89 5.25 5.07
CA LYS A 203 12.83 6.07 6.30
C LYS A 203 13.04 5.29 7.59
N GLN A 204 12.79 3.99 7.57
CA GLN A 204 12.89 3.11 8.74
C GLN A 204 13.63 1.83 8.35
N GLU A 205 14.38 1.26 9.30
CA GLU A 205 15.04 -0.03 9.12
C GLU A 205 14.02 -1.18 9.06
N ARG A 206 14.42 -2.30 8.44
CA ARG A 206 13.49 -3.37 8.04
C ARG A 206 12.97 -4.23 9.20
N ASP A 207 13.69 -4.21 10.31
CA ASP A 207 13.44 -4.94 11.55
C ASP A 207 12.81 -4.08 12.65
N VAL A 208 12.78 -2.75 12.47
CA VAL A 208 12.23 -1.82 13.46
C VAL A 208 10.72 -1.75 13.30
N GLU A 209 9.99 -1.90 14.42
CA GLU A 209 8.55 -1.69 14.48
C GLU A 209 8.17 -0.23 14.75
N THR A 210 6.99 0.20 14.28
CA THR A 210 6.37 1.46 14.69
C THR A 210 6.11 1.44 16.19
N ASP A 211 6.60 2.46 16.91
CA ASP A 211 6.32 2.66 18.33
C ASP A 211 4.82 2.54 18.65
N PHE A 212 4.45 1.78 19.67
CA PHE A 212 3.05 1.50 20.05
C PHE A 212 2.24 2.74 20.42
N ASN A 213 2.90 3.81 20.86
CA ASN A 213 2.29 5.09 21.23
C ASN A 213 1.99 5.98 20.01
N LEU A 214 2.56 5.68 18.84
CA LEU A 214 2.27 6.43 17.63
C LEU A 214 0.89 6.06 17.08
N PHE A 215 0.10 7.11 16.82
CA PHE A 215 -1.14 6.99 16.05
C PHE A 215 -0.85 6.66 14.59
N TYR A 216 -1.78 5.96 13.95
CA TYR A 216 -1.70 5.55 12.54
C TYR A 216 -1.37 6.68 11.56
N PHE A 217 -1.86 7.90 11.81
CA PHE A 217 -1.59 9.09 10.97
C PHE A 217 -0.20 9.71 11.18
N SER A 218 0.50 9.32 12.25
CA SER A 218 1.88 9.71 12.58
C SER A 218 2.91 8.64 12.18
N ASP A 219 2.50 7.48 11.67
CA ASP A 219 3.45 6.46 11.21
C ASP A 219 4.32 6.95 10.03
N PHE A 220 5.48 6.33 9.82
CA PHE A 220 6.31 6.58 8.65
C PHE A 220 5.79 5.82 7.43
N GLU A 221 5.91 6.45 6.26
CA GLU A 221 5.85 5.70 5.01
C GLU A 221 7.19 4.98 4.75
N ARG A 222 7.12 3.74 4.28
CA ARG A 222 8.26 2.85 4.10
C ARG A 222 8.31 2.36 2.65
N HIS A 223 9.52 2.26 2.10
CA HIS A 223 9.73 1.74 0.75
C HIS A 223 9.36 0.25 0.66
N ASN A 224 9.78 -0.55 1.64
CA ASN A 224 9.53 -1.99 1.66
C ASN A 224 8.03 -2.32 1.77
N ALA A 225 7.24 -1.47 2.40
CA ALA A 225 5.79 -1.62 2.48
C ALA A 225 5.11 -1.47 1.13
N GLU A 226 5.52 -0.50 0.30
CA GLU A 226 4.96 -0.34 -1.06
C GLU A 226 5.28 -1.54 -1.95
N ILE A 227 6.53 -2.01 -1.90
CA ILE A 227 6.97 -3.17 -2.70
C ILE A 227 6.23 -4.43 -2.22
N ALA A 228 6.18 -4.67 -0.90
CA ALA A 228 5.50 -5.83 -0.35
C ALA A 228 3.99 -5.81 -0.59
N ALA A 229 3.35 -4.64 -0.56
CA ALA A 229 1.94 -4.53 -0.89
C ALA A 229 1.68 -4.98 -2.34
N PHE A 230 2.46 -4.52 -3.32
CA PHE A 230 2.33 -4.94 -4.72
C PHE A 230 2.45 -6.47 -4.88
N HIS A 231 3.45 -7.09 -4.26
CA HIS A 231 3.61 -8.54 -4.32
C HIS A 231 2.46 -9.29 -3.63
N LEU A 232 1.97 -8.79 -2.50
CA LEU A 232 0.84 -9.39 -1.77
C LEU A 232 -0.47 -9.27 -2.55
N ASP A 233 -0.75 -8.11 -3.15
CA ASP A 233 -1.91 -7.89 -4.02
C ASP A 233 -1.90 -8.83 -5.23
N ARG A 234 -0.72 -9.05 -5.83
CA ARG A 234 -0.52 -10.05 -6.90
C ARG A 234 -0.75 -11.48 -6.42
N ILE A 235 -0.29 -11.84 -5.22
CA ILE A 235 -0.49 -13.16 -4.62
C ILE A 235 -1.97 -13.40 -4.26
N LEU A 236 -2.70 -12.39 -3.81
CA LEU A 236 -4.15 -12.49 -3.58
C LEU A 236 -4.94 -12.50 -4.90
N GLY A 237 -4.27 -12.18 -6.01
CA GLY A 237 -4.82 -12.12 -7.36
C GLY A 237 -5.79 -10.95 -7.56
N PHE A 238 -5.60 -9.87 -6.80
CA PHE A 238 -6.38 -8.65 -6.92
C PHE A 238 -5.97 -7.84 -8.15
N GLN A 239 -4.65 -7.65 -8.36
CA GLN A 239 -4.09 -6.91 -9.51
C GLN A 239 -4.57 -5.45 -9.57
N ARG A 240 -4.44 -4.74 -8.43
CA ARG A 240 -4.99 -3.40 -8.18
C ARG A 240 -3.96 -2.39 -7.66
N ILE A 241 -2.73 -2.82 -7.41
CA ILE A 241 -1.59 -1.96 -7.05
C ILE A 241 -0.71 -1.77 -8.30
N PRO A 242 -0.33 -0.54 -8.67
CA PRO A 242 0.63 -0.31 -9.76
C PRO A 242 1.94 -1.09 -9.52
N PRO A 243 2.67 -1.52 -10.56
CA PRO A 243 3.95 -2.20 -10.37
C PRO A 243 4.92 -1.39 -9.52
N VAL A 244 5.49 -2.00 -8.48
CA VAL A 244 6.46 -1.37 -7.57
C VAL A 244 7.69 -2.24 -7.45
N VAL A 245 8.87 -1.65 -7.63
CA VAL A 245 10.15 -2.33 -7.45
C VAL A 245 11.05 -1.57 -6.48
N GLY A 246 11.93 -2.30 -5.81
CA GLY A 246 13.02 -1.75 -5.05
C GLY A 246 14.19 -1.32 -5.93
N ARG A 247 14.85 -0.22 -5.56
CA ARG A 247 16.09 0.24 -6.21
C ARG A 247 17.04 0.91 -5.22
N LEU A 248 18.34 0.71 -5.42
CA LEU A 248 19.38 1.52 -4.81
C LEU A 248 19.59 2.77 -5.65
N ILE A 249 19.32 3.94 -5.07
CA ILE A 249 19.45 5.23 -5.74
C ILE A 249 20.71 5.93 -5.28
N ASN A 250 21.57 6.32 -6.22
CA ASN A 250 22.68 7.22 -5.94
C ASN A 250 22.13 8.63 -5.68
N VAL A 251 22.06 9.04 -4.42
CA VAL A 251 21.45 10.30 -3.98
C VAL A 251 22.06 11.52 -4.70
N THR A 252 23.34 11.47 -5.02
CA THR A 252 24.02 12.55 -5.75
C THR A 252 23.69 12.52 -7.23
N LYS A 253 24.03 11.42 -7.91
CA LYS A 253 23.94 11.34 -9.39
C LYS A 253 22.51 11.23 -9.92
N GLU A 254 21.61 10.58 -9.15
CA GLU A 254 20.25 10.26 -9.59
C GLU A 254 19.17 11.11 -8.90
N ILE A 255 19.57 12.07 -8.04
CA ILE A 255 18.64 13.06 -7.48
C ILE A 255 19.25 14.46 -7.49
N LYS A 256 20.30 14.69 -6.70
CA LYS A 256 20.86 16.04 -6.46
C LYS A 256 21.31 16.73 -7.74
N ASP A 257 22.02 16.02 -8.61
CA ASP A 257 22.67 16.64 -9.77
C ASP A 257 21.73 16.77 -10.98
N ILE A 258 20.58 16.09 -10.95
CA ILE A 258 19.58 16.08 -12.05
C ILE A 258 18.26 16.77 -11.69
N THR A 259 18.11 17.26 -10.46
CA THR A 259 16.88 17.93 -10.05
C THR A 259 16.84 19.37 -10.56
N THR A 260 15.74 19.73 -11.22
CA THR A 260 15.43 21.13 -11.59
C THR A 260 14.60 21.83 -10.51
N ASP A 261 14.14 21.09 -9.49
CA ASP A 261 13.35 21.62 -8.39
C ASP A 261 14.25 22.34 -7.37
N ARG A 262 14.25 23.67 -7.45
CA ARG A 262 15.02 24.54 -6.54
C ARG A 262 14.66 24.34 -5.07
N LYS A 263 13.43 23.94 -4.75
CA LYS A 263 13.01 23.71 -3.36
C LYS A 263 13.65 22.44 -2.82
N LEU A 264 13.64 21.36 -3.60
CA LEU A 264 14.31 20.11 -3.27
C LEU A 264 15.84 20.28 -3.20
N ALA A 265 16.43 20.93 -4.22
CA ALA A 265 17.88 21.14 -4.33
C ALA A 265 18.48 21.84 -3.09
N ARG A 266 17.76 22.78 -2.49
CA ARG A 266 18.19 23.52 -1.29
C ARG A 266 18.21 22.70 0.00
N THR A 267 17.62 21.50 -0.01
CA THR A 267 17.55 20.66 1.20
C THR A 267 18.72 19.67 1.32
N PHE A 268 19.60 19.62 0.31
CA PHE A 268 20.76 18.74 0.34
C PHE A 268 21.86 19.31 1.23
N TYR A 269 22.49 18.42 2.01
CA TYR A 269 23.64 18.75 2.85
C TYR A 269 24.52 17.51 3.08
N THR A 270 25.75 17.74 3.55
CA THR A 270 26.66 16.67 3.98
C THR A 270 26.52 16.50 5.50
N SER A 271 26.20 15.28 5.94
CA SER A 271 26.12 14.94 7.37
C SER A 271 27.50 14.97 8.05
N PRO A 272 27.56 15.00 9.41
CA PRO A 272 28.83 14.96 10.15
C PRO A 272 29.73 13.75 9.85
N VAL A 273 29.15 12.66 9.33
CA VAL A 273 29.87 11.43 8.95
C VAL A 273 30.16 11.34 7.44
N GLY A 274 29.99 12.45 6.70
CA GLY A 274 30.34 12.56 5.28
C GLY A 274 29.28 12.04 4.29
N ASN A 275 28.13 11.55 4.76
CA ASN A 275 27.05 11.09 3.86
C ASN A 275 26.26 12.27 3.26
N VAL A 276 25.82 12.12 2.01
CA VAL A 276 24.93 13.08 1.36
C VAL A 276 23.48 12.81 1.79
N CYS A 277 22.84 13.82 2.35
CA CYS A 277 21.49 13.76 2.90
C CYS A 277 20.58 14.81 2.27
N PHE A 278 19.28 14.56 2.29
CA PHE A 278 18.24 15.53 1.94
C PHE A 278 16.94 15.23 2.68
N TYR A 279 16.08 16.23 2.83
CA TYR A 279 14.81 16.08 3.54
C TYR A 279 13.60 16.58 2.75
N GLY A 280 13.78 17.36 1.68
CA GLY A 280 12.67 17.89 0.87
C GLY A 280 11.74 18.85 1.64
N GLN A 281 10.53 19.07 1.13
CA GLN A 281 9.55 20.02 1.66
C GLN A 281 8.15 19.42 1.71
N CYS A 282 7.81 18.74 2.80
CA CYS A 282 6.50 18.13 3.02
C CYS A 282 5.98 18.46 4.42
N SER A 283 4.71 18.15 4.71
CA SER A 283 4.10 18.53 5.97
C SER A 283 4.64 17.76 7.18
N TYR A 284 5.01 16.48 7.02
CA TYR A 284 5.52 15.61 8.08
C TYR A 284 6.90 15.05 7.76
N TYR A 285 7.81 15.11 8.72
CA TYR A 285 9.12 14.46 8.66
C TYR A 285 9.98 14.90 7.46
N CYS A 286 9.89 16.19 7.08
CA CYS A 286 10.76 16.86 6.13
C CYS A 286 11.54 17.99 6.83
N SER A 287 12.45 17.60 7.72
CA SER A 287 13.40 18.49 8.40
C SER A 287 14.77 17.81 8.48
N THR A 288 15.82 18.55 8.89
CA THR A 288 17.17 18.01 9.07
C THR A 288 17.20 16.77 9.97
N GLU A 289 16.41 16.76 11.04
CA GLU A 289 16.27 15.65 11.99
C GLU A 289 15.68 14.37 11.38
N HIS A 290 14.93 14.51 10.28
CA HIS A 290 14.24 13.42 9.59
C HIS A 290 14.76 13.20 8.16
N ALA A 291 15.96 13.71 7.88
CA ALA A 291 16.58 13.61 6.57
C ALA A 291 16.86 12.15 6.21
N VAL A 292 16.76 11.85 4.92
CA VAL A 292 17.20 10.57 4.36
C VAL A 292 18.59 10.75 3.78
N CYS A 293 19.47 9.78 4.03
CA CYS A 293 20.88 9.86 3.70
C CYS A 293 21.31 8.63 2.90
N GLY A 294 22.20 8.83 1.94
CA GLY A 294 22.93 7.72 1.33
C GLY A 294 23.88 7.05 2.33
N ARG A 295 24.28 5.80 2.06
CA ARG A 295 25.32 5.09 2.81
C ARG A 295 26.43 4.54 1.88
N PRO A 296 27.46 5.34 1.54
CA PRO A 296 27.52 6.79 1.69
C PRO A 296 26.71 7.54 0.62
N LEU A 297 26.49 6.92 -0.55
CA LEU A 297 25.76 7.50 -1.68
C LEU A 297 24.46 6.77 -2.03
N ALA A 298 24.39 5.47 -1.76
CA ALA A 298 23.22 4.66 -2.11
C ALA A 298 22.13 4.77 -1.04
N LEU A 299 20.90 5.03 -1.46
CA LEU A 299 19.71 5.04 -0.65
C LEU A 299 18.71 4.03 -1.22
N GLU A 300 18.27 3.08 -0.39
CA GLU A 300 17.18 2.18 -0.76
C GLU A 300 15.87 2.95 -0.94
N ALA A 301 15.09 2.61 -1.95
CA ALA A 301 13.79 3.20 -2.21
C ALA A 301 12.88 2.25 -2.98
N SER A 302 11.58 2.59 -2.97
CA SER A 302 10.60 1.98 -3.85
C SER A 302 10.30 2.92 -5.00
N LEU A 303 10.15 2.34 -6.20
CA LEU A 303 9.71 3.01 -7.41
C LEU A 303 8.40 2.39 -7.85
N ALA A 304 7.29 3.10 -7.65
CA ALA A 304 5.98 2.70 -8.14
C ALA A 304 5.73 3.33 -9.51
N ALA A 305 5.33 2.53 -10.50
CA ALA A 305 4.95 3.02 -11.82
C ALA A 305 3.84 4.08 -11.68
N MET A 306 4.00 5.21 -12.36
CA MET A 306 2.93 6.20 -12.42
C MET A 306 1.76 5.66 -13.23
N LEU A 307 0.55 5.87 -12.72
CA LEU A 307 -0.68 5.70 -13.49
C LEU A 307 -0.75 6.73 -14.62
N PRO A 308 -1.61 6.53 -15.64
CA PRO A 308 -1.81 7.54 -16.67
C PRO A 308 -2.15 8.90 -16.06
N ASP A 309 -1.70 9.96 -16.73
CA ASP A 309 -1.96 11.32 -16.28
C ASP A 309 -3.46 11.59 -16.12
N LEU A 310 -3.83 12.43 -15.16
CA LEU A 310 -5.24 12.73 -14.86
C LEU A 310 -5.95 13.41 -16.05
N SER A 311 -5.21 14.09 -16.93
CA SER A 311 -5.75 14.66 -18.18
C SER A 311 -6.19 13.59 -19.18
N LEU A 312 -5.54 12.42 -19.18
CA LEU A 312 -5.84 11.30 -20.07
C LEU A 312 -6.83 10.31 -19.46
N ALA A 313 -6.66 10.02 -18.16
CA ALA A 313 -7.51 9.09 -17.42
C ALA A 313 -7.89 9.69 -16.05
N PRO A 314 -8.94 10.52 -16.00
CA PRO A 314 -9.45 11.07 -14.76
C PRO A 314 -9.77 9.96 -13.74
N ARG A 315 -9.40 10.22 -12.49
CA ARG A 315 -9.68 9.32 -11.37
C ARG A 315 -10.53 10.03 -10.34
N ARG A 316 -11.52 9.30 -9.83
CA ARG A 316 -12.37 9.76 -8.74
C ARG A 316 -11.85 9.23 -7.42
N SER A 317 -11.58 10.15 -6.49
CA SER A 317 -11.28 9.83 -5.10
C SER A 317 -12.57 9.66 -4.30
N TRP A 318 -12.65 8.57 -3.54
CA TRP A 318 -13.79 8.23 -2.70
C TRP A 318 -13.36 8.17 -1.25
N ARG A 319 -14.14 8.80 -0.37
CA ARG A 319 -13.95 8.70 1.08
C ARG A 319 -14.38 7.31 1.55
N SER A 320 -13.51 6.59 2.24
CA SER A 320 -13.84 5.29 2.82
C SER A 320 -14.93 5.44 3.89
N PRO A 321 -15.98 4.59 3.91
CA PRO A 321 -16.97 4.60 4.99
C PRO A 321 -16.35 4.25 6.35
N TRP A 322 -15.32 3.40 6.34
CA TRP A 322 -14.53 3.02 7.52
C TRP A 322 -13.28 3.90 7.71
N ARG A 323 -13.26 5.09 7.11
CA ARG A 323 -12.22 6.08 7.40
C ARG A 323 -12.20 6.35 8.91
N ARG A 324 -11.01 6.27 9.51
CA ARG A 324 -10.77 6.62 10.92
C ARG A 324 -11.02 8.11 11.19
N SER A 325 -11.04 8.50 12.45
CA SER A 325 -11.33 9.88 12.84
C SER A 325 -10.21 10.87 12.50
N TYR A 326 -8.95 10.42 12.39
CA TYR A 326 -7.75 11.26 12.36
C TYR A 326 -7.70 12.22 13.56
N SER A 327 -8.10 11.70 14.72
CA SER A 327 -8.17 12.42 15.98
C SER A 327 -7.61 11.56 17.10
N ARG A 328 -6.98 12.20 18.08
CA ARG A 328 -6.46 11.55 19.28
C ARG A 328 -7.54 11.22 20.31
N SER A 329 -8.71 11.85 20.21
CA SER A 329 -9.78 11.74 21.21
C SER A 329 -11.14 11.33 20.63
N LYS A 330 -11.38 11.56 19.34
CA LYS A 330 -12.66 11.21 18.71
C LYS A 330 -12.62 9.81 18.13
N LEU A 331 -13.65 9.02 18.41
CA LEU A 331 -13.95 7.79 17.68
C LEU A 331 -14.76 8.10 16.41
N ALA A 332 -14.51 7.35 15.35
CA ALA A 332 -15.30 7.34 14.13
C ALA A 332 -16.68 6.70 14.35
N GLN A 333 -17.62 6.94 13.44
CA GLN A 333 -18.98 6.43 13.58
C GLN A 333 -19.05 4.90 13.60
N TRP A 334 -18.28 4.24 12.74
CA TRP A 334 -18.21 2.78 12.65
C TRP A 334 -17.57 2.11 13.88
N GLU A 335 -16.82 2.86 14.69
CA GLU A 335 -16.26 2.38 15.96
C GLU A 335 -17.30 2.40 17.09
N LYS A 336 -18.35 3.21 16.95
CA LYS A 336 -19.42 3.37 17.95
C LYS A 336 -20.66 2.54 17.64
N ASP A 337 -20.96 2.35 16.37
CA ASP A 337 -22.17 1.67 15.89
C ASP A 337 -21.84 0.25 15.39
N PRO A 338 -22.22 -0.81 16.12
CA PRO A 338 -21.98 -2.18 15.68
C PRO A 338 -22.78 -2.55 14.41
N ASN A 339 -23.87 -1.81 14.11
CA ASN A 339 -24.71 -2.01 12.94
C ASN A 339 -24.38 -1.06 11.78
N PHE A 340 -23.23 -0.36 11.83
CA PHE A 340 -22.84 0.65 10.85
C PHE A 340 -22.93 0.17 9.39
N CYS A 341 -22.54 -1.08 9.11
CA CYS A 341 -22.61 -1.61 7.74
C CYS A 341 -24.04 -1.70 7.19
N ALA A 342 -25.08 -1.83 8.03
CA ALA A 342 -26.47 -1.83 7.55
C ALA A 342 -26.84 -0.49 6.88
N THR A 343 -26.29 0.61 7.39
CA THR A 343 -26.41 1.95 6.77
C THR A 343 -25.59 2.01 5.48
N VAL A 344 -24.34 1.55 5.51
CA VAL A 344 -23.46 1.54 4.32
C VAL A 344 -24.10 0.78 3.15
N LYS A 345 -24.70 -0.39 3.41
CA LYS A 345 -25.41 -1.21 2.40
C LYS A 345 -26.57 -0.48 1.71
N LYS A 346 -27.09 0.61 2.28
CA LYS A 346 -28.15 1.44 1.69
C LYS A 346 -27.61 2.70 1.01
N THR A 347 -26.36 3.07 1.27
CA THR A 347 -25.74 4.29 0.76
C THR A 347 -25.09 4.06 -0.61
N PRO A 348 -25.41 4.85 -1.65
CA PRO A 348 -24.65 4.84 -2.89
C PRO A 348 -23.17 5.21 -2.68
N PRO A 349 -22.21 4.60 -3.38
CA PRO A 349 -22.36 3.53 -4.40
C PRO A 349 -22.36 2.10 -3.82
N TYR A 350 -22.35 1.91 -2.50
CA TYR A 350 -22.20 0.60 -1.85
C TYR A 350 -23.46 -0.27 -1.88
N ASN A 351 -24.60 0.31 -2.24
CA ASN A 351 -25.89 -0.36 -2.33
C ASN A 351 -26.10 -1.16 -3.63
N LYS A 352 -25.18 -1.07 -4.60
CA LYS A 352 -25.27 -1.74 -5.91
C LYS A 352 -23.93 -2.30 -6.35
N GLY A 353 -23.98 -3.25 -7.29
CA GLY A 353 -22.80 -3.81 -7.94
C GLY A 353 -21.84 -4.52 -6.97
N THR A 354 -20.56 -4.47 -7.30
CA THR A 354 -19.49 -5.13 -6.52
C THR A 354 -18.83 -4.24 -5.48
N ARG A 355 -19.19 -2.95 -5.43
CA ARG A 355 -18.46 -1.93 -4.68
C ARG A 355 -18.24 -2.28 -3.20
N LEU A 356 -19.23 -2.87 -2.54
CA LEU A 356 -19.09 -3.28 -1.13
C LEU A 356 -18.08 -4.41 -0.96
N VAL A 357 -18.11 -5.43 -1.84
CA VAL A 357 -17.16 -6.55 -1.74
C VAL A 357 -15.77 -6.14 -2.22
N ASP A 358 -15.64 -5.12 -3.06
CA ASP A 358 -14.37 -4.47 -3.35
C ASP A 358 -13.73 -3.79 -2.16
N LEU A 359 -14.52 -3.08 -1.34
CA LEU A 359 -14.02 -2.53 -0.09
C LEU A 359 -13.57 -3.62 0.89
N ILE A 360 -14.24 -4.77 0.88
CA ILE A 360 -13.90 -5.88 1.78
C ILE A 360 -12.59 -6.54 1.34
N ASP A 361 -12.38 -6.76 0.04
CA ASP A 361 -11.07 -7.23 -0.47
C ASP A 361 -9.94 -6.27 -0.09
N MET A 362 -10.15 -4.97 -0.22
CA MET A 362 -9.18 -3.95 0.19
C MET A 362 -8.93 -3.98 1.71
N ALA A 363 -9.98 -4.16 2.53
CA ALA A 363 -9.84 -4.28 3.98
C ALA A 363 -9.09 -5.56 4.40
N ILE A 364 -9.27 -6.67 3.67
CA ILE A 364 -8.51 -7.91 3.88
C ILE A 364 -7.03 -7.68 3.54
N LEU A 365 -6.73 -7.04 2.41
CA LEU A 365 -5.35 -6.66 2.05
C LEU A 365 -4.74 -5.79 3.16
N ASP A 366 -5.42 -4.70 3.52
CA ASP A 366 -4.98 -3.75 4.55
C ASP A 366 -4.77 -4.46 5.90
N PHE A 367 -5.63 -5.40 6.30
CA PHE A 367 -5.47 -6.15 7.54
C PHE A 367 -4.24 -7.07 7.51
N LEU A 368 -4.05 -7.83 6.42
CA LEU A 368 -2.89 -8.72 6.27
C LEU A 368 -1.58 -7.94 6.39
N MET A 369 -1.52 -6.75 5.80
CA MET A 369 -0.34 -5.89 5.85
C MET A 369 -0.34 -4.89 7.03
N SER A 370 -1.36 -4.88 7.88
CA SER A 370 -1.54 -3.95 9.01
C SER A 370 -1.54 -2.46 8.60
N ASN A 371 -2.11 -2.12 7.45
CA ASN A 371 -2.31 -0.74 7.03
C ASN A 371 -3.58 -0.14 7.64
N MET A 372 -3.42 0.81 8.56
CA MET A 372 -4.53 1.50 9.21
C MET A 372 -4.98 2.79 8.51
N ASP A 373 -4.25 3.25 7.49
CA ASP A 373 -4.38 4.61 6.94
C ASP A 373 -5.22 4.70 5.66
N ARG A 374 -6.09 3.72 5.40
CA ARG A 374 -6.99 3.70 4.25
C ARG A 374 -8.16 4.69 4.39
N HIS A 375 -7.88 5.98 4.30
CA HIS A 375 -8.91 7.03 4.38
C HIS A 375 -9.70 7.25 3.09
N HIS A 376 -9.07 6.96 1.95
CA HIS A 376 -9.62 7.15 0.62
C HIS A 376 -9.21 5.97 -0.27
N TYR A 377 -9.96 5.78 -1.35
CA TYR A 377 -9.61 4.89 -2.45
C TYR A 377 -9.97 5.58 -3.78
N GLU A 378 -9.38 5.12 -4.87
CA GLU A 378 -9.61 5.71 -6.19
C GLU A 378 -10.25 4.71 -7.17
N THR A 379 -10.97 5.23 -8.16
CA THR A 379 -11.47 4.49 -9.32
C THR A 379 -11.21 5.31 -10.59
N PHE A 380 -11.03 4.65 -11.73
CA PHE A 380 -11.05 5.35 -13.02
C PHE A 380 -12.47 5.82 -13.35
N GLU A 381 -12.64 7.10 -13.67
CA GLU A 381 -13.97 7.68 -13.91
C GLU A 381 -14.67 7.06 -15.12
N LYS A 382 -13.90 6.73 -16.16
CA LYS A 382 -14.38 6.07 -17.38
C LYS A 382 -15.22 4.83 -17.10
N PHE A 383 -14.83 4.03 -16.10
CA PHE A 383 -15.52 2.80 -15.78
C PHE A 383 -16.74 3.00 -14.86
N GLY A 384 -16.97 4.21 -14.36
CA GLY A 384 -18.11 4.48 -13.48
C GLY A 384 -18.01 3.72 -12.15
N ASN A 385 -19.13 3.14 -11.69
CA ASN A 385 -19.17 2.49 -10.39
C ASN A 385 -18.78 1.02 -10.40
N ASP A 386 -18.94 0.34 -11.54
CA ASP A 386 -18.70 -1.08 -11.74
C ASP A 386 -17.28 -1.32 -12.26
N THR A 387 -16.33 -1.19 -11.33
CA THR A 387 -14.88 -1.34 -11.54
C THR A 387 -14.23 -1.69 -10.21
N TYR A 388 -13.00 -2.21 -10.25
CA TYR A 388 -12.18 -2.40 -9.07
C TYR A 388 -11.73 -1.07 -8.44
N LEU A 389 -11.23 -1.16 -7.20
CA LEU A 389 -10.64 -0.03 -6.47
C LEU A 389 -9.12 -0.06 -6.62
N LEU A 390 -8.52 1.09 -6.89
CA LEU A 390 -7.07 1.24 -6.89
C LEU A 390 -6.54 1.21 -5.45
N HIS A 391 -5.61 0.31 -5.18
CA HIS A 391 -4.99 0.11 -3.87
C HIS A 391 -3.70 0.97 -3.75
N LEU A 392 -3.83 2.30 -3.72
CA LEU A 392 -2.69 3.23 -3.73
C LEU A 392 -2.18 3.59 -2.32
N ASP A 393 -0.97 4.13 -2.20
CA ASP A 393 -0.38 4.61 -0.93
C ASP A 393 -0.39 3.56 0.20
N ASN A 394 0.41 2.50 0.02
CA ASN A 394 0.52 1.39 0.99
C ASN A 394 1.71 1.55 1.94
N GLY A 395 2.41 2.71 1.91
CA GLY A 395 3.65 2.95 2.64
C GLY A 395 3.56 2.83 4.16
N ARG A 396 2.37 2.93 4.76
CA ARG A 396 2.14 2.73 6.21
C ARG A 396 1.80 1.29 6.59
N ALA A 397 1.89 0.36 5.64
CA ALA A 397 1.80 -1.06 5.91
C ALA A 397 3.10 -1.59 6.56
N PHE A 398 3.06 -2.81 7.09
CA PHE A 398 4.19 -3.54 7.66
C PHE A 398 4.95 -2.73 8.74
N GLY A 399 4.26 -1.89 9.50
CA GLY A 399 4.85 -1.17 10.63
C GLY A 399 5.03 -2.03 11.87
N ARG A 400 4.18 -3.05 12.08
CA ARG A 400 4.25 -3.97 13.23
C ARG A 400 3.99 -5.40 12.76
N HIS A 401 4.82 -6.35 13.17
CA HIS A 401 4.64 -7.80 13.01
C HIS A 401 4.20 -8.48 14.31
N SER A 402 4.53 -7.90 15.47
CA SER A 402 4.24 -8.43 16.80
C SER A 402 2.77 -8.29 17.21
N ARG A 403 2.05 -7.34 16.58
CA ARG A 403 0.65 -7.01 16.88
C ARG A 403 -0.20 -7.00 15.61
N ASP A 404 -1.41 -7.52 15.74
CA ASP A 404 -2.45 -7.44 14.71
C ASP A 404 -3.48 -6.39 15.12
N GLU A 405 -3.97 -5.62 14.15
CA GLU A 405 -4.93 -4.55 14.39
C GLU A 405 -6.33 -4.98 13.91
N PRO A 406 -7.17 -5.55 14.79
CA PRO A 406 -8.46 -6.11 14.40
C PRO A 406 -9.43 -5.06 13.84
N SER A 407 -9.27 -3.79 14.21
CA SER A 407 -10.15 -2.72 13.74
C SER A 407 -10.05 -2.48 12.22
N ILE A 408 -8.97 -2.91 11.55
CA ILE A 408 -8.87 -2.85 10.07
C ILE A 408 -9.88 -3.82 9.43
N LEU A 409 -10.18 -4.93 10.09
CA LEU A 409 -11.07 -5.97 9.58
C LEU A 409 -12.56 -5.69 9.87
N ALA A 410 -12.87 -4.53 10.48
CA ALA A 410 -14.24 -4.10 10.79
C ALA A 410 -15.20 -4.14 9.58
N PRO A 411 -14.82 -3.78 8.34
CA PRO A 411 -15.72 -3.91 7.19
C PRO A 411 -16.18 -5.35 6.96
N LEU A 412 -15.28 -6.33 7.03
CA LEU A 412 -15.62 -7.76 6.88
C LEU A 412 -16.51 -8.22 8.05
N GLN A 413 -16.12 -7.89 9.28
CA GLN A 413 -16.85 -8.29 10.49
C GLN A 413 -18.27 -7.71 10.54
N GLN A 414 -18.44 -6.43 10.24
CA GLN A 414 -19.74 -5.75 10.30
C GLN A 414 -20.64 -6.12 9.12
N CYS A 415 -20.06 -6.27 7.92
CA CYS A 415 -20.84 -6.55 6.72
C CYS A 415 -21.15 -8.04 6.53
N CYS A 416 -20.30 -8.93 7.06
CA CYS A 416 -20.30 -10.36 6.83
C CYS A 416 -20.61 -10.70 5.37
N ARG A 417 -19.76 -10.22 4.46
CA ARG A 417 -19.85 -10.50 3.03
C ARG A 417 -18.43 -10.62 2.47
N ILE A 418 -18.16 -11.56 1.56
CA ILE A 418 -16.84 -11.73 0.92
C ILE A 418 -17.05 -12.36 -0.46
N ARG A 419 -16.18 -12.05 -1.43
CA ARG A 419 -16.20 -12.75 -2.72
C ARG A 419 -15.86 -14.23 -2.57
N ARG A 420 -16.53 -15.07 -3.35
CA ARG A 420 -16.21 -16.51 -3.42
C ARG A 420 -14.79 -16.72 -3.92
N SER A 421 -14.38 -16.00 -4.97
CA SER A 421 -13.02 -16.08 -5.51
C SER A 421 -11.95 -15.74 -4.46
N THR A 422 -12.10 -14.60 -3.75
CA THR A 422 -11.21 -14.19 -2.67
C THR A 422 -11.17 -15.24 -1.55
N PHE A 423 -12.33 -15.70 -1.07
CA PHE A 423 -12.39 -16.68 0.01
C PHE A 423 -11.68 -17.98 -0.32
N LEU A 424 -11.85 -18.50 -1.54
CA LEU A 424 -11.18 -19.72 -1.98
C LEU A 424 -9.66 -19.55 -2.09
N ARG A 425 -9.18 -18.40 -2.59
CA ARG A 425 -7.74 -18.10 -2.61
C ARG A 425 -7.16 -17.97 -1.21
N LEU A 426 -7.86 -17.33 -0.28
CA LEU A 426 -7.42 -17.24 1.13
C LEU A 426 -7.33 -18.63 1.78
N ARG A 427 -8.30 -19.51 1.53
CA ARG A 427 -8.25 -20.91 2.01
C ARG A 427 -7.06 -21.67 1.41
N LEU A 428 -6.82 -21.49 0.10
CA LEU A 428 -5.68 -22.10 -0.58
C LEU A 428 -4.35 -21.66 0.05
N LEU A 429 -4.18 -20.36 0.28
CA LEU A 429 -2.97 -19.75 0.86
C LEU A 429 -2.73 -20.15 2.34
N ALA A 430 -3.71 -20.74 3.01
CA ALA A 430 -3.56 -21.30 4.35
C ALA A 430 -3.03 -22.74 4.36
N LEU A 431 -2.98 -23.41 3.20
CA LEU A 431 -2.49 -24.78 3.10
C LEU A 431 -0.96 -24.82 3.09
N PRO A 432 -0.30 -25.85 3.68
CA PRO A 432 1.16 -25.93 3.77
C PRO A 432 1.90 -25.81 2.41
N GLN A 433 1.31 -26.33 1.35
CA GLN A 433 1.87 -26.30 -0.01
C GLN A 433 1.82 -24.91 -0.66
N PHE A 434 0.95 -24.00 -0.19
CA PHE A 434 0.77 -22.64 -0.72
C PHE A 434 0.88 -21.56 0.36
N ARG A 435 1.44 -21.90 1.53
CA ARG A 435 1.51 -21.06 2.72
C ARG A 435 1.90 -19.62 2.38
N LEU A 436 1.05 -18.66 2.77
CA LEU A 436 1.17 -17.25 2.40
C LEU A 436 2.57 -16.67 2.66
N GLY A 437 3.14 -16.89 3.85
CA GLY A 437 4.48 -16.42 4.19
C GLY A 437 5.57 -16.96 3.28
N ASP A 438 5.45 -18.20 2.80
CA ASP A 438 6.44 -18.83 1.92
C ASP A 438 6.33 -18.31 0.49
N VAL A 439 5.11 -18.24 -0.07
CA VAL A 439 4.91 -17.68 -1.43
C VAL A 439 5.25 -16.19 -1.47
N MET A 440 5.02 -15.46 -0.38
CA MET A 440 5.43 -14.07 -0.24
C MET A 440 6.95 -13.93 -0.21
N ARG A 441 7.65 -14.76 0.58
CA ARG A 441 9.13 -14.80 0.61
C ARG A 441 9.70 -15.04 -0.78
N GLU A 442 9.17 -16.04 -1.49
CA GLU A 442 9.63 -16.40 -2.83
C GLU A 442 9.34 -15.28 -3.84
N SER A 443 8.16 -14.67 -3.77
CA SER A 443 7.78 -13.55 -4.65
C SER A 443 8.69 -12.34 -4.44
N LEU A 444 8.93 -11.96 -3.18
CA LEU A 444 9.80 -10.84 -2.83
C LEU A 444 11.26 -11.09 -3.21
N SER A 445 11.72 -12.34 -3.21
CA SER A 445 13.11 -12.67 -3.57
C SER A 445 13.52 -12.27 -4.98
N LYS A 446 12.52 -12.00 -5.85
CA LYS A 446 12.71 -11.52 -7.22
C LYS A 446 12.95 -10.00 -7.30
N ASP A 447 12.70 -9.25 -6.23
CA ASP A 447 12.94 -7.81 -6.20
C ASP A 447 14.44 -7.50 -6.11
N PRO A 448 14.97 -6.49 -6.83
CA PRO A 448 16.39 -6.14 -6.82
C PRO A 448 16.97 -5.84 -5.43
N LEU A 449 16.18 -5.27 -4.51
CA LEU A 449 16.65 -4.95 -3.15
C LEU A 449 16.84 -6.19 -2.27
N THR A 450 16.45 -7.37 -2.74
CA THR A 450 16.79 -8.65 -2.08
C THR A 450 18.29 -8.88 -2.03
N SER A 451 19.04 -8.38 -3.03
CA SER A 451 20.51 -8.46 -3.06
C SER A 451 21.18 -7.72 -1.89
N VAL A 452 20.49 -6.75 -1.29
CA VAL A 452 20.96 -6.01 -0.11
C VAL A 452 20.56 -6.73 1.17
N ALA A 453 19.29 -7.10 1.28
CA ALA A 453 18.72 -7.85 2.40
C ALA A 453 17.31 -8.36 2.03
N PRO A 454 16.68 -9.24 2.81
CA PRO A 454 15.25 -9.58 2.65
C PRO A 454 14.33 -8.37 2.87
N LEU A 455 13.38 -8.10 1.97
CA LEU A 455 12.50 -6.90 2.02
C LEU A 455 11.61 -6.84 3.26
N LEU A 456 11.09 -7.99 3.69
CA LEU A 456 10.36 -8.15 4.94
C LEU A 456 11.17 -9.05 5.87
N ALA A 457 11.28 -8.63 7.14
CA ALA A 457 11.83 -9.48 8.18
C ALA A 457 10.98 -10.75 8.37
N GLN A 458 11.60 -11.85 8.77
CA GLN A 458 10.92 -13.13 8.98
C GLN A 458 9.67 -13.04 9.88
N PRO A 459 9.65 -12.22 10.96
CA PRO A 459 8.43 -12.03 11.76
C PRO A 459 7.23 -11.47 10.97
N HIS A 460 7.44 -10.59 9.99
CA HIS A 460 6.34 -10.10 9.13
C HIS A 460 5.74 -11.21 8.26
N LEU A 461 6.58 -12.11 7.74
CA LEU A 461 6.12 -13.26 6.96
C LEU A 461 5.28 -14.21 7.84
N SER A 462 5.73 -14.46 9.07
CA SER A 462 4.94 -15.23 10.05
C SER A 462 3.63 -14.53 10.45
N ALA A 463 3.65 -13.19 10.56
CA ALA A 463 2.46 -12.41 10.86
C ALA A 463 1.41 -12.48 9.73
N LEU A 464 1.83 -12.56 8.45
CA LEU A 464 0.90 -12.76 7.34
C LEU A 464 0.09 -14.05 7.48
N ASP A 465 0.73 -15.16 7.86
CA ASP A 465 0.03 -16.44 8.08
C ASP A 465 -0.95 -16.35 9.24
N ARG A 466 -0.52 -15.73 10.36
CA ARG A 466 -1.37 -15.53 11.55
C ARG A 466 -2.60 -14.68 11.22
N ARG A 467 -2.40 -13.57 10.51
CA ARG A 467 -3.48 -12.67 10.08
C ARG A 467 -4.41 -13.35 9.08
N LEU A 468 -3.87 -14.14 8.14
CA LEU A 468 -4.69 -14.93 7.22
C LEU A 468 -5.64 -15.87 7.99
N HIS A 469 -5.13 -16.52 9.03
CA HIS A 469 -5.96 -17.35 9.89
C HIS A 469 -7.08 -16.54 10.56
N THR A 470 -6.79 -15.34 11.08
CA THR A 470 -7.81 -14.44 11.64
C THR A 470 -8.88 -14.02 10.63
N VAL A 471 -8.50 -13.78 9.37
CA VAL A 471 -9.47 -13.48 8.30
C VAL A 471 -10.40 -14.66 8.08
N LEU A 472 -9.85 -15.87 7.93
CA LEU A 472 -10.64 -17.09 7.74
C LEU A 472 -11.56 -17.38 8.92
N GLN A 473 -11.07 -17.20 10.16
CA GLN A 473 -11.89 -17.31 11.36
C GLN A 473 -13.03 -16.29 11.35
N THR A 474 -12.77 -15.05 10.94
CA THR A 474 -13.81 -14.00 10.87
C THR A 474 -14.92 -14.38 9.89
N VAL A 475 -14.56 -14.93 8.71
CA VAL A 475 -15.54 -15.44 7.74
C VAL A 475 -16.36 -16.60 8.33
N HIS A 476 -15.70 -17.55 9.01
CA HIS A 476 -16.38 -18.67 9.68
C HIS A 476 -17.39 -18.19 10.72
N HIS A 477 -17.01 -17.25 11.60
CA HIS A 477 -17.92 -16.66 12.59
C HIS A 477 -19.12 -15.97 11.92
N CYS A 478 -18.90 -15.27 10.80
CA CYS A 478 -19.97 -14.67 10.01
C CYS A 478 -20.95 -15.73 9.46
N GLN A 479 -20.44 -16.84 8.92
CA GLN A 479 -21.28 -17.93 8.39
C GLN A 479 -22.12 -18.58 9.50
N GLU A 480 -21.50 -18.92 10.63
CA GLU A 480 -22.21 -19.50 11.77
C GLU A 480 -23.26 -18.53 12.36
N SER A 481 -22.92 -17.25 12.50
CA SER A 481 -23.86 -16.23 13.00
C SER A 481 -25.09 -16.08 12.10
N ARG A 482 -24.92 -16.11 10.77
CA ARG A 482 -26.05 -16.01 9.81
C ARG A 482 -26.90 -17.27 9.81
N ARG A 483 -26.28 -18.45 9.95
CA ARG A 483 -26.96 -19.73 10.09
C ARG A 483 -27.83 -19.77 11.35
N LEU A 484 -27.29 -19.34 12.49
CA LEU A 484 -28.03 -19.25 13.75
C LEU A 484 -29.18 -18.23 13.69
N ALA A 485 -28.98 -17.11 13.00
CA ALA A 485 -30.00 -16.08 12.82
C ALA A 485 -31.07 -16.43 11.75
N GLN A 486 -31.01 -17.60 11.11
CA GLN A 486 -31.90 -18.03 10.02
C GLN A 486 -32.01 -17.02 8.87
N GLN A 487 -30.95 -16.25 8.62
CA GLN A 487 -30.96 -15.20 7.61
C GLN A 487 -30.62 -15.76 6.22
N ARG A 488 -31.41 -15.37 5.21
CA ARG A 488 -31.23 -15.79 3.81
C ARG A 488 -30.08 -15.10 3.07
N ASN A 489 -29.48 -14.05 3.62
CA ASN A 489 -28.39 -13.34 2.95
C ASN A 489 -27.08 -14.12 3.08
N ASP A 490 -26.55 -14.57 1.95
CA ASP A 490 -25.28 -15.30 1.91
C ASP A 490 -24.10 -14.39 2.29
N VAL A 491 -23.21 -14.93 3.13
CA VAL A 491 -21.89 -14.35 3.44
C VAL A 491 -21.01 -14.39 2.20
N ILE A 492 -21.15 -15.43 1.38
CA ILE A 492 -20.39 -15.61 0.16
C ILE A 492 -21.13 -14.91 -0.98
N TYR A 493 -20.53 -13.86 -1.50
CA TYR A 493 -20.96 -13.26 -2.76
C TYR A 493 -20.38 -14.07 -3.91
N ASP A 494 -21.26 -14.75 -4.65
CA ASP A 494 -20.84 -15.57 -5.78
C ASP A 494 -20.49 -14.69 -6.99
N ASP A 495 -19.20 -14.52 -7.21
CA ASP A 495 -18.60 -13.86 -8.36
C ASP A 495 -18.05 -14.86 -9.39
N MET A 496 -18.33 -16.16 -9.20
CA MET A 496 -17.83 -17.25 -10.04
C MET A 496 -18.94 -17.98 -10.80
N GLY A 497 -20.16 -17.44 -10.84
CA GLY A 497 -21.43 -18.05 -11.31
C GLY A 497 -21.44 -18.61 -12.75
N GLY A 498 -20.70 -19.70 -12.96
CA GLY A 498 -20.47 -20.40 -14.23
C GLY A 498 -19.38 -21.49 -14.14
N TYR A 499 -18.57 -21.50 -13.07
CA TYR A 499 -17.55 -22.52 -12.83
C TYR A 499 -18.08 -23.69 -12.00
N THR A 500 -18.67 -24.69 -12.66
CA THR A 500 -19.25 -25.89 -12.01
C THR A 500 -18.23 -26.99 -11.65
N GLY A 501 -16.93 -26.78 -11.90
CA GLY A 501 -15.90 -27.81 -11.74
C GLY A 501 -15.17 -27.87 -10.39
N PHE A 502 -15.45 -26.96 -9.45
CA PHE A 502 -14.80 -26.99 -8.13
C PHE A 502 -15.66 -27.75 -7.14
N ASP A 503 -15.49 -29.06 -7.11
CA ASP A 503 -16.07 -29.91 -6.07
C ASP A 503 -15.52 -29.46 -4.70
N THR A 504 -16.42 -28.97 -3.85
CA THR A 504 -16.13 -28.47 -2.50
C THR A 504 -15.93 -29.60 -1.48
N THR A 505 -15.80 -30.85 -1.93
CA THR A 505 -15.76 -32.05 -1.08
C THR A 505 -14.40 -32.39 -0.49
N THR A 506 -13.32 -31.67 -0.79
CA THR A 506 -12.13 -31.75 0.06
C THR A 506 -12.38 -30.98 1.36
N ARG A 507 -13.14 -31.61 2.27
CA ARG A 507 -13.06 -31.33 3.71
C ARG A 507 -11.60 -31.57 4.16
N PRO A 508 -11.10 -30.76 5.11
CA PRO A 508 -9.76 -30.96 5.66
C PRO A 508 -9.58 -32.36 6.25
#